data_AF-A0AAE0B0I1-F1
#
_entry.id   AF-A0AAE0B0I1-F1
#
_cell.length_a   1.000
_cell.length_b   1.000
_cell.length_c   1.000
_cell.angle_alpha   90.00
_cell.angle_beta   90.00
_cell.angle_gamma   90.00
#
_symmetry.space_group_name_H-M   'P 1'
#
loop_
_entity.id
_entity.type
_entity.pdbx_description
1 polymer ?
#
loop_
_entity_poly.entity_id
_entity_poly.type
_entity_poly.pdbx_seq_one_letter_code
_entity_poly.pdbx_strand_id
1 'polypeptide(L)'
;MARRKIKQELISNESKRKVTFRKRKGGMLKKMNEITTLCGVIGCAIIYSTFDNRPEIWPSPPELTRVIDRFKETPEEERDKYTVDQKTFLGRYISRSSNALERERKKNQGLAMELTLIDCLAGKSLHDLKCLEDPKELEVLLEEKIKCFTDKIETMGLKSKQVNYENDIKK
;
A
#
# COMPACT_ATOMS: atom_id res chain seq x y z
N MET A 1 -9.91 -3.04 -24.87
CA MET A 1 -8.85 -3.93 -24.33
C MET A 1 -8.50 -3.49 -22.92
N ALA A 2 -8.59 -4.39 -21.93
CA ALA A 2 -8.26 -4.06 -20.55
C ALA A 2 -6.77 -3.71 -20.41
N ARG A 3 -6.46 -2.55 -19.83
CA ARG A 3 -5.09 -2.09 -19.63
C ARG A 3 -4.44 -2.92 -18.53
N ARG A 4 -3.45 -3.76 -18.88
CA ARG A 4 -2.67 -4.52 -17.89
C ARG A 4 -1.94 -3.57 -16.95
N LYS A 5 -2.06 -3.78 -15.64
CA LYS A 5 -1.27 -3.08 -14.63
C LYS A 5 0.21 -3.41 -14.85
N ILE A 6 1.04 -2.36 -14.89
CA ILE A 6 2.48 -2.49 -15.10
C ILE A 6 3.23 -2.25 -13.79
N LYS A 7 4.34 -2.96 -13.61
CA LYS A 7 5.28 -2.72 -12.50
C LYS A 7 5.96 -1.36 -12.69
N GLN A 8 6.18 -0.62 -11.60
CA GLN A 8 6.91 0.65 -11.62
C GLN A 8 8.40 0.38 -11.40
N GLU A 9 9.03 -0.23 -12.41
CA GLU A 9 10.45 -0.56 -12.42
C GLU A 9 11.08 -0.13 -13.75
N LEU A 10 12.41 -0.17 -13.84
CA LEU A 10 13.12 0.14 -15.07
C LEU A 10 12.72 -0.87 -16.16
N ILE A 11 12.21 -0.38 -17.29
CA ILE A 11 11.86 -1.22 -18.44
C ILE A 11 13.15 -1.73 -19.07
N SER A 12 13.47 -3.02 -18.93
CA SER A 12 14.74 -3.59 -19.41
C SER A 12 14.92 -3.47 -20.92
N ASN A 13 13.85 -3.73 -21.69
CA ASN A 13 13.89 -3.60 -23.15
C ASN A 13 13.95 -2.13 -23.57
N GLU A 14 15.07 -1.72 -24.18
CA GLU A 14 15.34 -0.33 -24.54
C GLU A 14 14.34 0.26 -25.53
N SER A 15 13.99 -0.46 -26.61
CA SER A 15 13.03 0.03 -27.60
C SER A 15 11.66 0.29 -26.97
N LYS A 16 11.17 -0.62 -26.12
CA LYS A 16 9.93 -0.43 -25.34
C LYS A 16 10.06 0.72 -24.35
N ARG A 17 11.23 0.87 -23.70
CA ARG A 17 11.53 1.96 -22.77
C ARG A 17 11.47 3.31 -23.49
N LYS A 18 12.08 3.44 -24.67
CA LYS A 18 12.09 4.67 -25.51
C LYS A 18 10.68 5.06 -25.96
N VAL A 19 9.90 4.12 -26.47
CA VAL A 19 8.50 4.38 -26.87
C VAL A 19 7.66 4.79 -25.66
N THR A 20 7.81 4.09 -24.54
CA THR A 20 7.08 4.42 -23.30
C THR A 20 7.48 5.79 -22.76
N PHE A 21 8.77 6.11 -22.76
CA PHE A 21 9.28 7.43 -22.36
C PHE A 21 8.65 8.54 -23.18
N ARG A 22 8.68 8.45 -24.52
CA ARG A 22 8.07 9.48 -25.39
C ARG A 22 6.57 9.66 -25.12
N LYS A 23 5.81 8.56 -24.99
CA LYS A 23 4.37 8.61 -24.68
C LYS A 23 4.09 9.23 -23.30
N ARG A 24 4.83 8.82 -22.27
CA ARG A 24 4.66 9.35 -20.91
C ARG A 24 5.10 10.80 -20.80
N LYS A 25 6.21 11.19 -21.44
CA LYS A 25 6.70 12.58 -21.50
C LYS A 25 5.62 13.50 -22.08
N GLY A 26 5.09 13.15 -23.25
CA GLY A 26 4.01 13.93 -23.88
C GLY A 26 2.74 14.00 -23.02
N GLY A 27 2.34 12.88 -22.41
CA GLY A 27 1.20 12.85 -21.50
C GLY A 27 1.40 13.70 -20.23
N MET A 28 2.60 13.66 -19.65
CA MET A 28 2.96 14.45 -18.47
C MET A 28 2.92 15.94 -18.77
N LEU A 29 3.57 16.39 -19.86
CA LEU A 29 3.56 17.80 -20.27
C LEU A 29 2.13 18.29 -20.58
N LYS A 30 1.31 17.46 -21.22
CA LYS A 30 -0.11 17.78 -21.44
C LYS A 30 -0.85 17.99 -20.11
N LYS A 31 -0.65 17.10 -19.13
CA LYS A 31 -1.26 17.22 -17.80
C LYS A 31 -0.75 18.44 -17.03
N MET A 32 0.52 18.78 -17.16
CA MET A 32 1.05 20.01 -16.57
C MET A 32 0.36 21.23 -17.16
N ASN A 33 0.26 21.32 -18.49
CA ASN A 33 -0.43 22.42 -19.16
C ASN A 33 -1.90 22.52 -18.73
N GLU A 34 -2.61 21.39 -18.61
CA GLU A 34 -3.98 21.36 -18.10
C GLU A 34 -4.06 21.89 -16.67
N ILE A 35 -3.19 21.44 -15.77
CA ILE A 35 -3.19 21.87 -14.36
C ILE A 35 -2.86 23.35 -14.22
N THR A 36 -1.83 23.85 -14.91
CA THR A 36 -1.45 25.27 -14.85
C THR A 36 -2.55 26.16 -15.42
N THR A 37 -3.21 25.73 -16.49
CA THR A 37 -4.31 26.48 -17.12
C THR A 37 -5.57 26.48 -16.26
N LEU A 38 -6.01 25.31 -15.77
CA LEU A 38 -7.28 25.16 -15.06
C LEU A 38 -7.23 25.71 -13.63
N CYS A 39 -6.09 25.54 -12.96
CA CYS A 39 -5.94 25.93 -11.56
C CYS A 39 -5.22 27.27 -11.38
N GLY A 40 -4.74 27.90 -12.46
CA GLY A 40 -3.97 29.16 -12.38
C GLY A 40 -2.65 29.01 -11.61
N VAL A 41 -2.11 27.79 -11.53
CA VAL A 41 -0.85 27.53 -10.82
C VAL A 41 0.34 27.71 -11.76
N ILE A 42 1.45 28.21 -11.22
CA ILE A 42 2.71 28.34 -11.96
C ILE A 42 3.50 27.05 -11.81
N GLY A 43 4.03 26.53 -12.93
CA GLY A 43 4.81 25.30 -12.94
C GLY A 43 5.71 25.22 -14.15
N CYS A 44 6.74 24.40 -14.04
CA CYS A 44 7.72 24.16 -15.10
C CYS A 44 8.28 22.74 -15.00
N ALA A 45 8.85 22.24 -16.10
CA ALA A 45 9.51 20.94 -16.13
C ALA A 45 10.84 20.99 -16.89
N ILE A 46 11.82 20.26 -16.34
CA ILE A 46 13.10 19.95 -17.00
C ILE A 46 13.23 18.43 -17.02
N ILE A 47 13.31 17.84 -18.21
CA ILE A 47 13.30 16.38 -18.36
C ILE A 47 14.55 15.95 -19.13
N TYR A 48 15.44 15.25 -18.45
CA TYR A 48 16.60 14.62 -19.05
C TYR A 48 16.26 13.23 -19.56
N SER A 49 16.93 12.83 -20.65
CA SER A 49 16.71 11.57 -21.34
C SER A 49 18.03 11.07 -21.87
N THR A 50 18.29 9.77 -21.79
CA THR A 50 19.42 9.15 -22.49
C THR A 50 19.16 9.00 -23.98
N PHE A 51 17.92 9.26 -24.44
CA PHE A 51 17.51 9.11 -25.83
C PHE A 51 17.54 10.42 -26.61
N ASP A 52 17.75 11.55 -25.93
CA ASP A 52 17.71 12.89 -26.50
C ASP A 52 18.97 13.65 -26.06
N ASN A 53 19.60 14.40 -26.97
CA ASN A 53 20.86 15.10 -26.67
C ASN A 53 20.67 16.37 -25.82
N ARG A 54 19.44 16.84 -25.68
CA ARG A 54 19.08 18.04 -24.93
C ARG A 54 17.91 17.73 -24.00
N PRO A 55 17.84 18.37 -22.82
CA PRO A 55 16.67 18.24 -21.97
C PRO A 55 15.45 18.82 -22.67
N GLU A 56 14.30 18.19 -22.43
CA GLU A 56 13.02 18.80 -22.74
C GLU A 56 12.73 19.86 -21.68
N ILE A 57 12.39 21.06 -22.11
CA ILE A 57 12.05 22.19 -21.26
C ILE A 57 10.61 22.60 -21.57
N TRP A 58 9.82 22.80 -20.51
CA TRP A 58 8.48 23.34 -20.61
C TRP A 58 8.23 24.35 -19.48
N PRO A 59 7.54 25.48 -19.73
CA PRO A 59 6.92 25.89 -20.99
C PRO A 59 7.91 26.48 -22.00
N SER A 60 8.45 27.68 -21.76
CA SER A 60 9.55 28.26 -22.54
C SER A 60 10.77 28.53 -21.63
N PRO A 61 12.01 28.57 -22.16
CA PRO A 61 13.19 28.82 -21.32
C PRO A 61 13.13 30.13 -20.49
N PRO A 62 12.65 31.28 -21.01
CA PRO A 62 12.52 32.49 -20.20
C PRO A 62 11.51 32.35 -19.06
N GLU A 63 10.38 31.68 -19.32
CA GLU A 63 9.37 31.44 -18.29
C GLU A 63 9.89 30.44 -17.25
N LEU A 64 10.55 29.37 -17.67
CA LEU A 64 11.23 28.43 -16.79
C LEU A 64 12.15 29.17 -15.81
N THR A 65 13.01 30.06 -16.31
CA THR A 65 13.93 30.84 -15.48
C THR A 65 13.16 31.65 -14.43
N ARG A 66 12.07 32.33 -14.80
CA ARG A 66 11.21 33.05 -13.85
C ARG A 66 10.63 32.15 -12.77
N VAL A 67 10.18 30.94 -13.12
CA VAL A 67 9.66 29.98 -12.14
C VAL A 67 10.75 29.51 -11.19
N ILE A 68 11.95 29.22 -11.71
CA ILE A 68 13.10 28.79 -10.91
C ILE A 68 13.56 29.89 -9.96
N ASP A 69 13.63 31.12 -10.43
CA ASP A 69 14.08 32.26 -9.60
C ASP A 69 13.09 32.50 -8.46
N ARG A 70 11.78 32.51 -8.74
CA ARG A 70 10.74 32.56 -7.70
C ARG A 70 10.85 31.41 -6.70
N PHE A 71 11.14 30.20 -7.17
CA PHE A 71 11.33 29.05 -6.28
C PHE A 71 12.55 29.25 -5.36
N LYS A 72 13.67 29.79 -5.88
CA LYS A 72 14.88 30.06 -5.09
C LYS A 72 14.68 31.17 -4.06
N GLU A 73 13.87 32.18 -4.38
CA GLU A 73 13.51 33.28 -3.48
C GLU A 73 12.58 32.84 -2.33
N THR A 74 11.89 31.70 -2.48
CA THR A 74 11.00 31.17 -1.43
C THR A 74 11.82 30.64 -0.25
N PRO A 75 11.45 30.92 1.02
CA PRO A 75 12.16 30.43 2.21
C PRO A 75 12.30 28.90 2.24
N GLU A 76 13.43 28.41 2.74
CA GLU A 76 13.76 26.97 2.74
C GLU A 76 12.71 26.12 3.47
N GLU A 77 12.22 26.59 4.61
CA GLU A 77 11.18 25.93 5.41
C GLU A 77 9.89 25.68 4.61
N GLU A 78 9.50 26.65 3.76
CA GLU A 78 8.33 26.52 2.89
C GLU A 78 8.61 25.61 1.70
N ARG A 79 9.82 25.65 1.13
CA ARG A 79 10.24 24.76 0.05
C ARG A 79 10.24 23.31 0.50
N ASP A 80 10.83 23.01 1.65
CA ASP A 80 11.03 21.64 2.14
C ASP A 80 9.72 20.96 2.50
N LYS A 81 8.70 21.73 2.92
CA LYS A 81 7.37 21.21 3.24
C LYS A 81 6.72 20.49 2.05
N TYR A 82 6.96 20.96 0.83
CA TYR A 82 6.32 20.45 -0.39
C TYR A 82 7.30 19.82 -1.38
N THR A 83 8.61 19.95 -1.14
CA THR A 83 9.63 19.35 -1.98
C THR A 83 9.65 17.83 -1.78
N VAL A 84 9.59 17.11 -2.89
CA VAL A 84 9.77 15.67 -2.92
C VAL A 84 10.92 15.36 -3.85
N ASP A 85 12.04 14.96 -3.26
CA ASP A 85 13.17 14.45 -4.03
C ASP A 85 12.99 12.95 -4.36
N GLN A 86 13.87 12.44 -5.21
CA GLN A 86 13.84 11.03 -5.59
C GLN A 86 14.10 10.11 -4.40
N LYS A 87 14.98 10.50 -3.47
CA LYS A 87 15.37 9.68 -2.30
C LYS A 87 14.19 9.49 -1.35
N THR A 88 13.53 10.57 -0.95
CA THR A 88 12.32 10.57 -0.10
C THR A 88 11.15 9.87 -0.78
N PHE A 89 10.96 10.04 -2.09
CA PHE A 89 9.95 9.30 -2.84
C PHE A 89 10.20 7.79 -2.81
N LEU A 90 11.42 7.36 -3.16
CA LEU A 90 11.80 5.94 -3.16
C LEU A 90 11.75 5.34 -1.76
N GLY A 91 12.21 6.07 -0.74
CA GLY A 91 12.10 5.65 0.65
C GLY A 91 10.65 5.40 1.07
N ARG A 92 9.74 6.34 0.76
CA ARG A 92 8.29 6.16 1.00
C ARG A 92 7.72 4.98 0.21
N TYR A 93 8.14 4.80 -1.04
CA TYR A 93 7.67 3.71 -1.89
C TYR A 93 8.11 2.33 -1.35
N ILE A 94 9.37 2.21 -0.94
CA ILE A 94 9.92 0.99 -0.32
C ILE A 94 9.16 0.70 0.97
N SER A 95 9.03 1.69 1.87
CA SER A 95 8.29 1.54 3.12
C SER A 95 6.85 1.05 2.89
N ARG A 96 6.12 1.66 1.93
CA ARG A 96 4.77 1.21 1.57
C ARG A 96 4.74 -0.24 1.04
N SER A 97 5.72 -0.60 0.21
CA SER A 97 5.82 -1.94 -0.36
C SER A 97 6.15 -2.98 0.72
N SER A 98 7.08 -2.67 1.63
CA SER A 98 7.42 -3.51 2.78
C SER A 98 6.23 -3.68 3.73
N ASN A 99 5.50 -2.60 4.04
CA ASN A 99 4.30 -2.67 4.88
C ASN A 99 3.17 -3.47 4.22
N ALA A 100 3.06 -3.45 2.89
CA ALA A 100 2.11 -4.30 2.18
C ALA A 100 2.52 -5.78 2.26
N LEU A 101 3.80 -6.08 2.07
CA LEU A 101 4.34 -7.43 2.20
C LEU A 101 4.14 -7.99 3.62
N GLU A 102 4.42 -7.18 4.65
CA GLU A 102 4.27 -7.58 6.05
C GLU A 102 2.82 -7.90 6.41
N ARG A 103 1.86 -7.13 5.89
CA ARG A 103 0.44 -7.44 6.07
C ARG A 103 0.05 -8.78 5.46
N GLU A 104 0.56 -9.09 4.26
CA GLU A 104 0.28 -10.40 3.64
C GLU A 104 1.00 -11.55 4.37
N ARG A 105 2.20 -11.33 4.92
CA ARG A 105 2.88 -12.33 5.77
C ARG A 105 2.07 -12.64 7.03
N LYS A 106 1.59 -11.62 7.74
CA LYS A 106 0.76 -11.81 8.94
C LYS A 106 -0.55 -12.55 8.63
N LYS A 107 -1.20 -12.24 7.51
CA LYS A 107 -2.38 -13.00 7.06
C LYS A 107 -2.04 -14.46 6.80
N ASN A 108 -0.94 -14.73 6.10
CA ASN A 108 -0.51 -16.09 5.81
C ASN A 108 -0.15 -16.86 7.09
N GLN A 109 0.52 -16.22 8.05
CA GLN A 109 0.79 -16.79 9.37
C GLN A 109 -0.49 -17.11 10.13
N GLY A 110 -1.47 -16.20 10.15
CA GLY A 110 -2.77 -16.44 10.76
C GLY A 110 -3.52 -17.62 10.14
N LEU A 111 -3.51 -17.74 8.80
CA LEU A 111 -4.09 -18.88 8.10
C LEU A 111 -3.35 -20.19 8.41
N ALA A 112 -2.02 -20.16 8.45
CA ALA A 112 -1.22 -21.34 8.84
C ALA A 112 -1.53 -21.78 10.28
N MET A 113 -1.74 -20.84 11.18
CA MET A 113 -2.12 -21.09 12.57
C MET A 113 -3.52 -21.72 12.67
N GLU A 114 -4.49 -21.20 11.91
CA GLU A 114 -5.84 -21.74 11.85
C GLU A 114 -5.85 -23.19 11.30
N LEU A 115 -5.10 -23.45 10.24
CA LEU A 115 -4.92 -24.80 9.70
C LEU A 115 -4.29 -25.75 10.73
N THR A 116 -3.29 -25.27 11.46
CA THR A 116 -2.63 -26.04 12.54
C THR A 116 -3.61 -26.41 13.65
N LEU A 117 -4.47 -25.48 14.07
CA LEU A 117 -5.48 -25.75 15.09
C LEU A 117 -6.47 -26.82 14.61
N ILE A 118 -6.92 -26.74 13.34
CA ILE A 118 -7.80 -27.75 12.75
C ILE A 118 -7.14 -29.14 12.78
N ASP A 119 -5.87 -29.23 12.43
CA ASP A 119 -5.12 -30.49 12.45
C ASP A 119 -4.95 -31.06 13.87
N CYS A 120 -4.70 -30.20 14.87
CA CYS A 120 -4.63 -30.61 16.28
C CYS A 120 -5.99 -31.15 16.77
N LEU A 121 -7.09 -30.46 16.43
CA LEU A 121 -8.45 -30.91 16.77
C LEU A 121 -8.82 -32.22 16.08
N ALA A 122 -8.27 -32.49 14.90
CA ALA A 122 -8.41 -33.77 14.20
C ALA A 122 -7.52 -34.89 14.78
N GLY A 123 -6.75 -34.63 15.84
CA GLY A 123 -5.92 -35.61 16.54
C GLY A 123 -4.56 -35.87 15.89
N LYS A 124 -4.09 -34.99 14.98
CA LYS A 124 -2.74 -35.08 14.41
C LYS A 124 -1.69 -34.58 15.42
N SER A 125 -0.51 -35.20 15.39
CA SER A 125 0.62 -34.88 16.28
C SER A 125 1.16 -33.46 16.04
N LEU A 126 1.44 -32.74 17.13
CA LEU A 126 1.96 -31.36 17.10
C LEU A 126 3.42 -31.28 16.57
N HIS A 127 4.13 -32.41 16.56
CA HIS A 127 5.56 -32.50 16.22
C HIS A 127 5.87 -32.35 14.72
N ASP A 128 4.86 -32.48 13.84
CA ASP A 128 5.04 -32.38 12.39
C ASP A 128 4.96 -30.92 11.87
N LEU A 129 4.71 -29.96 12.76
CA LEU A 129 4.38 -28.58 12.40
C LEU A 129 5.59 -27.66 12.55
N LYS A 130 6.42 -27.65 11.51
CA LYS A 130 7.58 -26.76 11.33
C LYS A 130 7.23 -25.26 11.18
N CYS A 131 5.96 -24.89 11.35
CA CYS A 131 5.41 -23.57 10.98
C CYS A 131 5.34 -22.55 12.13
N LEU A 132 5.68 -22.94 13.36
CA LEU A 132 5.66 -22.06 14.52
C LEU A 132 7.03 -21.36 14.66
N GLU A 133 7.21 -20.24 13.97
CA GLU A 133 8.39 -19.39 14.17
C GLU A 133 8.33 -18.63 15.52
N ASP A 134 7.14 -18.38 16.09
CA ASP A 134 6.98 -17.79 17.43
C ASP A 134 5.87 -18.50 18.25
N PRO A 135 6.21 -19.29 19.29
CA PRO A 135 5.24 -19.95 20.15
C PRO A 135 4.38 -18.98 20.98
N LYS A 136 4.80 -17.72 21.17
CA LYS A 136 4.00 -16.71 21.88
C LYS A 136 2.77 -16.26 21.08
N GLU A 137 2.88 -16.19 19.75
CA GLU A 137 1.73 -15.82 18.91
C GLU A 137 0.65 -16.91 18.92
N LEU A 138 1.03 -18.18 19.09
CA LEU A 138 0.11 -19.30 19.25
C LEU A 138 -0.65 -19.21 20.59
N GLU A 139 0.06 -18.88 21.67
CA GLU A 139 -0.54 -18.70 23.01
C GLU A 139 -1.64 -17.62 22.98
N VAL A 140 -1.34 -16.45 22.41
CA VAL A 140 -2.30 -15.35 22.25
C VAL A 140 -3.51 -15.77 21.42
N LEU A 141 -3.30 -16.51 20.32
CA LEU A 141 -4.41 -16.95 19.47
C LEU A 141 -5.30 -18.00 20.16
N LEU A 142 -4.70 -18.90 20.94
CA LEU A 142 -5.43 -19.86 21.78
C LEU A 142 -6.28 -19.14 22.82
N GLU A 143 -5.72 -18.15 23.51
CA GLU A 143 -6.46 -17.34 24.48
C GLU A 143 -7.65 -16.61 23.84
N GLU A 144 -7.44 -15.97 22.67
CA GLU A 144 -8.50 -15.29 21.92
C GLU A 144 -9.62 -16.26 21.49
N LYS A 145 -9.26 -17.46 21.01
CA LYS A 145 -10.23 -18.47 20.58
C LYS A 145 -10.97 -19.10 21.75
N ILE A 146 -10.28 -19.42 22.85
CA ILE A 146 -10.89 -19.90 24.09
C ILE A 146 -11.90 -18.88 24.58
N LYS A 147 -11.51 -17.60 24.66
CA LYS A 147 -12.42 -16.51 25.05
C LYS A 147 -13.64 -16.44 24.14
N CYS A 148 -13.44 -16.43 22.82
CA CYS A 148 -14.55 -16.41 21.86
C CYS A 148 -15.51 -17.60 22.03
N PHE A 149 -14.98 -18.81 22.26
CA PHE A 149 -15.81 -19.98 22.52
C PHE A 149 -16.54 -19.89 23.85
N THR A 150 -15.89 -19.44 24.92
CA THR A 150 -16.51 -19.20 26.23
C THR A 150 -17.67 -18.21 26.11
N ASP A 151 -17.44 -17.05 25.48
CA ASP A 151 -18.47 -16.03 25.26
C ASP A 151 -19.67 -16.60 24.48
N LYS A 152 -19.40 -17.46 23.49
CA LYS A 152 -20.43 -18.11 22.66
C LYS A 152 -21.21 -19.17 23.44
N ILE A 153 -20.54 -19.94 24.30
CA ILE A 153 -21.19 -20.90 25.21
C ILE A 153 -22.09 -20.17 26.20
N GLU A 154 -21.62 -19.05 26.77
CA GLU A 154 -22.39 -18.23 27.70
C GLU A 154 -23.63 -17.63 27.03
N THR A 155 -23.50 -17.06 25.82
CA THR A 155 -24.65 -16.54 25.07
C THR A 155 -25.65 -17.62 24.68
N MET A 156 -25.20 -18.83 24.32
CA MET A 156 -26.10 -19.96 24.04
C MET A 156 -26.80 -20.46 25.32
N GLY A 157 -26.10 -20.47 26.46
CA GLY A 157 -26.66 -20.85 27.76
C GLY A 157 -27.64 -19.82 28.34
N LEU A 158 -27.49 -18.53 28.03
CA LEU A 158 -28.45 -17.49 28.39
C LEU A 158 -29.72 -17.59 27.54
N LYS A 159 -29.59 -17.89 26.24
CA LYS A 159 -30.73 -18.11 25.35
C LYS A 159 -31.56 -19.34 25.76
N SER A 160 -30.94 -20.42 26.22
CA SER A 160 -31.69 -21.59 26.70
C SER A 160 -32.45 -21.31 28.01
N LYS A 161 -31.93 -20.45 28.90
CA LYS A 161 -32.64 -20.00 30.11
C LYS A 161 -33.83 -19.08 29.80
N GLN A 162 -33.70 -18.16 28.84
CA GLN A 162 -34.80 -17.28 28.41
C GLN A 162 -35.97 -18.07 27.79
N VAL A 163 -35.68 -19.06 26.95
CA VAL A 163 -36.71 -19.93 26.34
C VAL A 163 -37.44 -20.77 27.39
N ASN A 164 -36.76 -21.21 28.45
CA ASN A 164 -37.42 -21.93 29.54
C ASN A 164 -38.32 -21.02 30.39
N TYR A 165 -37.88 -19.80 30.72
CA TYR A 165 -38.70 -18.83 31.45
C TYR A 165 -39.96 -18.41 30.68
N GLU A 166 -39.88 -18.22 29.36
CA GLU A 166 -41.06 -17.86 28.53
C GLU A 166 -42.06 -19.02 28.37
N ASN A 167 -41.60 -20.27 28.48
CA ASN A 167 -42.46 -21.46 28.44
C ASN A 167 -43.13 -21.75 29.80
N ASP A 168 -42.47 -21.42 30.92
CA ASP A 168 -43.04 -21.59 32.27
C ASP A 168 -44.09 -20.52 32.63
N ILE A 169 -44.06 -19.33 32.00
CA ILE A 169 -45.06 -18.26 32.20
C ILE A 169 -46.37 -18.52 31.42
N LYS A 170 -46.36 -19.43 30.44
CA LYS A 170 -47.52 -19.74 29.59
C LYS A 170 -48.32 -20.98 30.05
N LYS A 171 -48.03 -21.51 31.24
CA LYS A 171 -48.71 -22.67 31.83
C LYS A 171 -49.46 -22.25 33.09
#